data_AF-A0AB33V9S6-F1
#
_entry.id   AF-A0AB33V9S6-F1
#
_cell.length_a   1.000
_cell.length_b   1.000
_cell.length_c   1.000
_cell.angle_alpha   90.00
_cell.angle_beta   90.00
_cell.angle_gamma   90.00
#
_symmetry.space_group_name_H-M   'P 1'
#
loop_
_entity.id
_entity.type
_entity.pdbx_description
1 polymer ?
#
loop_
_entity_poly.entity_id
_entity_poly.type
_entity_poly.pdbx_seq_one_letter_code
_entity_poly.pdbx_strand_id
1 'polypeptide(L)'
;MKTKLQCVVDNQVKQWVKNGVLHREDGPAVVGRNYAAWYRHGLLHREDGPAVVKGEVKEYWFEGCMVSAAMLELHKTLTPEVDEILKSRKVIKIDCVRK
;
A
#
# COMPACT_ATOMS: atom_id res chain seq x y z
N MET A 1 0.61 -17.42 -14.25
CA MET A 1 -0.83 -17.09 -14.40
C MET A 1 -0.94 -15.58 -14.54
N LYS A 2 -1.50 -15.06 -15.65
CA LYS A 2 -1.61 -13.61 -15.86
C LYS A 2 -2.69 -13.07 -14.91
N THR A 3 -2.30 -12.30 -13.90
CA THR A 3 -3.21 -11.68 -12.95
C THR A 3 -3.99 -10.59 -13.69
N LYS A 4 -5.27 -10.84 -13.96
CA LYS A 4 -6.10 -9.92 -14.75
C LYS A 4 -6.62 -8.82 -13.84
N LEU A 5 -6.18 -7.59 -14.06
CA LEU A 5 -6.82 -6.41 -13.49
C LEU A 5 -8.18 -6.25 -14.17
N GLN A 6 -9.25 -6.18 -13.39
CA GLN A 6 -10.62 -6.00 -13.86
C GLN A 6 -11.13 -4.64 -13.43
N CYS A 7 -11.77 -3.91 -14.35
CA CYS A 7 -12.47 -2.67 -14.06
C CYS A 7 -13.97 -2.96 -13.93
N VAL A 8 -14.54 -2.68 -12.77
CA VAL A 8 -15.98 -2.76 -12.53
C VAL A 8 -16.50 -1.33 -12.42
N VAL A 9 -17.54 -1.00 -13.19
CA VAL A 9 -18.17 0.32 -13.16
C VAL A 9 -19.59 0.14 -12.66
N ASP A 10 -19.90 0.69 -11.48
CA ASP A 10 -21.25 0.69 -10.92
C ASP A 10 -21.63 2.12 -10.55
N ASN A 11 -22.76 2.60 -11.09
CA ASN A 11 -23.40 3.85 -10.69
C ASN A 11 -22.45 5.07 -10.51
N GLN A 12 -21.55 5.28 -11.48
CA GLN A 12 -20.49 6.32 -11.53
C GLN A 12 -19.24 6.06 -10.67
N VAL A 13 -19.12 4.90 -10.04
CA VAL A 13 -17.91 4.46 -9.33
C VAL A 13 -17.15 3.45 -10.18
N LYS A 14 -15.86 3.71 -10.41
CA LYS A 14 -14.92 2.78 -11.06
C LYS A 14 -14.09 2.08 -10.00
N GLN A 15 -14.00 0.76 -10.09
CA GLN A 15 -13.20 -0.07 -9.18
C GLN A 15 -12.22 -0.92 -9.97
N TRP A 16 -11.02 -1.10 -9.44
CA TRP A 16 -9.97 -1.93 -10.01
C TRP A 16 -9.67 -3.10 -9.07
N VAL A 17 -9.88 -4.30 -9.59
CA VAL A 17 -9.77 -5.56 -8.85
C VAL A 17 -8.69 -6.42 -9.48
N LYS A 18 -7.75 -6.92 -8.70
CA LYS A 18 -6.72 -7.90 -9.12
C LYS A 18 -6.89 -9.13 -8.24
N ASN A 19 -7.07 -10.31 -8.84
CA ASN A 19 -7.25 -11.57 -8.10
C ASN A 19 -8.40 -11.55 -7.06
N GLY A 20 -9.50 -10.86 -7.35
CA GLY A 20 -10.66 -10.77 -6.45
C GLY A 20 -10.53 -9.76 -5.31
N VAL A 21 -9.40 -9.03 -5.21
CA VAL A 21 -9.22 -7.95 -4.22
C VAL A 21 -9.00 -6.59 -4.89
N LEU A 22 -9.41 -5.50 -4.23
CA LEU A 22 -9.12 -4.14 -4.70
C LEU A 22 -7.61 -3.93 -4.75
N HIS A 23 -7.11 -3.54 -5.92
CA HIS A 23 -5.68 -3.35 -6.14
C HIS A 23 -5.43 -2.52 -7.39
N ARG A 24 -4.57 -1.50 -7.27
CA ARG A 24 -4.06 -0.76 -8.43
C ARG A 24 -2.73 -0.09 -8.09
N GLU A 25 -1.74 -0.27 -8.96
CA GLU A 25 -0.38 0.27 -8.76
C GLU A 25 -0.29 1.72 -9.28
N ASP A 26 -0.84 2.00 -10.46
CA ASP A 26 -0.69 3.30 -11.13
C ASP A 26 -1.76 4.35 -10.76
N GLY A 27 -2.57 4.11 -9.71
CA GLY A 27 -3.63 5.04 -9.36
C GLY A 27 -4.66 4.51 -8.37
N PRO A 28 -5.75 5.26 -8.13
CA PRO A 28 -6.79 4.87 -7.19
C PRO A 28 -7.50 3.60 -7.65
N ALA A 29 -7.60 2.61 -6.76
CA ALA A 29 -8.33 1.39 -7.01
C ALA A 29 -9.84 1.58 -6.90
N VAL A 30 -10.32 2.67 -6.30
CA VAL A 30 -11.73 3.08 -6.31
C VAL A 30 -11.81 4.57 -6.64
N VAL A 31 -12.64 4.93 -7.61
CA VAL A 31 -12.87 6.32 -8.04
C VAL A 31 -14.35 6.57 -8.18
N GLY A 32 -14.90 7.49 -7.39
CA GLY A 32 -16.25 8.02 -7.51
C GLY A 32 -16.23 9.53 -7.79
N ARG A 33 -17.40 10.18 -7.73
CA ARG A 33 -17.57 11.60 -8.10
C ARG A 33 -16.65 12.56 -7.32
N ASN A 34 -16.52 12.38 -6.01
CA ASN A 34 -15.67 13.20 -5.12
C ASN A 34 -14.85 12.33 -4.16
N TYR A 35 -14.54 11.11 -4.60
CA TYR A 35 -13.92 10.09 -3.76
C TYR A 35 -12.88 9.33 -4.56
N ALA A 36 -11.67 9.22 -4.02
CA ALA A 36 -10.64 8.36 -4.57
C ALA A 36 -9.98 7.58 -3.43
N ALA A 37 -9.81 6.28 -3.62
CA ALA A 37 -9.13 5.43 -2.67
C ALA A 37 -8.12 4.50 -3.34
N TRP A 38 -6.97 4.36 -2.71
CA TRP A 38 -5.85 3.56 -3.18
C TRP A 38 -5.77 2.28 -2.35
N TYR A 39 -5.74 1.15 -3.05
CA TYR A 39 -5.66 -0.16 -2.44
C TYR A 39 -4.49 -0.94 -3.03
N ARG A 40 -3.77 -1.64 -2.15
CA ARG A 40 -2.74 -2.61 -2.49
C ARG A 40 -3.04 -3.91 -1.75
N HIS A 41 -3.23 -4.97 -2.53
CA HIS A 41 -3.55 -6.32 -2.01
C HIS A 41 -4.83 -6.36 -1.15
N GLY A 42 -5.82 -5.53 -1.46
CA GLY A 42 -7.07 -5.42 -0.70
C GLY A 42 -7.01 -4.50 0.52
N LEU A 43 -5.84 -3.95 0.86
CA LEU A 43 -5.65 -3.03 1.98
C LEU A 43 -5.51 -1.59 1.48
N LEU A 44 -5.99 -0.62 2.26
CA LEU A 44 -5.73 0.79 1.98
C LEU A 44 -4.23 1.07 2.10
N HIS A 45 -3.64 1.61 1.05
CA HIS A 45 -2.20 1.82 0.98
C HIS A 45 -1.88 2.87 -0.08
N ARG A 46 -1.03 3.84 0.27
CA ARG A 46 -0.40 4.75 -0.68
C ARG A 46 0.90 5.32 -0.11
N GLU A 47 1.97 5.25 -0.88
CA GLU A 47 3.29 5.77 -0.48
C GLU A 47 3.40 7.28 -0.77
N ASP A 48 2.92 7.74 -1.92
CA ASP A 48 3.13 9.13 -2.38
C ASP A 48 2.05 10.14 -1.96
N GLY A 49 1.23 9.81 -0.96
CA GLY A 49 0.21 10.74 -0.46
C GLY A 49 -0.97 10.07 0.24
N PRO A 50 -2.13 10.75 0.33
CA PRO A 50 -3.29 10.21 1.03
C PRO A 50 -3.89 9.02 0.28
N ALA A 51 -4.08 7.91 0.99
CA ALA A 51 -4.70 6.71 0.45
C ALA A 51 -6.21 6.85 0.31
N VAL A 52 -6.84 7.82 0.96
CA VAL A 52 -8.24 8.18 0.75
C VAL A 52 -8.37 9.70 0.60
N VAL A 53 -9.08 10.13 -0.44
CA VAL A 53 -9.39 11.53 -0.70
C VAL A 53 -10.89 11.67 -0.87
N LYS A 54 -11.52 12.48 -0.01
CA LYS A 54 -12.97 12.77 -0.05
C LYS A 54 -13.19 14.27 0.08
N GLY A 55 -13.32 14.96 -1.04
CA GLY A 55 -13.34 16.43 -1.06
C GLY A 55 -12.07 17.00 -0.45
N GLU A 56 -12.18 17.70 0.68
CA GLU A 56 -11.05 18.29 1.41
C GLU A 56 -10.40 17.31 2.40
N VAL A 57 -11.11 16.24 2.78
CA VAL A 57 -10.61 15.25 3.74
C VAL A 57 -9.59 14.35 3.05
N LYS A 58 -8.42 14.24 3.67
CA LYS A 58 -7.29 13.43 3.20
C LYS A 58 -6.86 12.49 4.34
N GLU A 59 -6.90 11.19 4.08
CA GLU A 59 -6.46 10.18 5.04
C GLU A 59 -5.27 9.41 4.48
N TYR A 60 -4.29 9.13 5.33
CA TYR A 60 -3.07 8.42 4.97
C TYR A 60 -3.14 7.01 5.56
N TRP A 61 -2.87 6.03 4.71
CA TRP A 61 -2.90 4.62 5.10
C TRP A 61 -1.70 3.90 4.49
N PHE A 62 -1.09 3.03 5.29
CA PHE A 62 0.03 2.21 4.89
C PHE A 62 -0.21 0.77 5.38
N GLU A 63 -0.25 -0.19 4.47
CA GLU A 63 -0.54 -1.61 4.76
C GLU A 63 -1.80 -1.83 5.60
N GLY A 64 -2.86 -1.03 5.34
CA GLY A 64 -4.13 -1.12 6.08
C GLY A 64 -4.14 -0.44 7.45
N CYS A 65 -3.04 0.19 7.86
CA CYS A 65 -2.97 0.98 9.09
C CYS A 65 -3.09 2.48 8.77
N MET A 66 -3.92 3.18 9.54
CA MET A 66 -4.02 4.64 9.45
C MET A 66 -2.73 5.26 10.02
N VAL A 67 -2.11 6.16 9.27
CA VAL A 67 -0.85 6.80 9.65
C VAL A 67 -0.98 8.31 9.52
N SER A 68 -0.10 9.06 10.18
CA SER A 68 0.05 10.48 9.91
C SER A 68 0.88 10.69 8.65
N ALA A 69 0.74 11.86 8.00
CA ALA A 69 1.58 12.22 6.85
C ALA A 69 3.08 12.17 7.21
N ALA A 70 3.45 12.63 8.42
CA ALA A 70 4.83 12.58 8.89
C ALA A 70 5.36 11.15 9.05
N MET A 71 4.55 10.22 9.55
CA MET A 71 4.93 8.80 9.66
C MET A 71 5.17 8.18 8.29
N LEU A 72 4.37 8.53 7.28
CA LEU A 72 4.55 8.06 5.91
C LEU A 72 5.85 8.58 5.29
N GLU A 73 6.18 9.85 5.49
CA GLU A 73 7.44 10.42 5.03
C GLU A 73 8.65 9.78 5.73
N LEU A 74 8.58 9.54 7.04
CA LEU A 74 9.62 8.81 7.78
C LEU A 74 9.79 7.38 7.26
N HIS A 75 8.71 6.70 6.88
CA HIS A 75 8.79 5.35 6.32
C HIS A 75 9.60 5.33 5.01
N LYS A 76 9.41 6.31 4.12
CA LYS A 76 10.18 6.41 2.88
C LYS A 76 11.68 6.60 3.11
N THR A 77 12.05 7.33 4.15
CA THR A 77 13.47 7.64 4.42
C THR A 77 14.14 6.51 5.20
N LEU A 78 13.47 5.95 6.20
CA LEU A 78 14.05 4.92 7.07
C LEU A 78 14.07 3.53 6.43
N THR A 79 13.13 3.20 5.54
CA THR A 79 13.12 1.88 4.88
C THR A 79 14.37 1.57 4.05
N PRO A 80 14.89 2.43 3.16
CA PRO A 80 16.09 2.11 2.40
C PRO A 80 17.32 1.98 3.31
N GLU A 81 17.42 2.78 4.37
CA GLU A 81 18.50 2.68 5.37
C GLU A 81 18.42 1.35 6.13
N VAL A 82 17.22 0.98 6.60
CA VAL A 82 16.99 -0.30 7.28
C VAL A 82 17.23 -1.49 6.34
N ASP A 83 16.80 -1.41 5.09
CA ASP A 83 17.07 -2.44 4.07
C ASP A 83 18.55 -2.58 3.77
N GLU A 84 19.30 -1.48 3.70
CA GLU A 84 20.76 -1.50 3.54
C GLU A 84 21.45 -2.12 4.76
N ILE A 85 20.99 -1.78 5.97
CA ILE A 85 21.47 -2.41 7.21
C ILE A 85 21.17 -3.91 7.20
N LEU A 86 19.97 -4.34 6.79
CA LEU A 86 19.61 -5.75 6.71
C LEU A 86 20.43 -6.50 5.64
N LYS A 87 20.69 -5.87 4.49
CA LYS A 87 21.53 -6.45 3.42
C LYS A 87 23.00 -6.56 3.82
N SER A 88 23.53 -5.58 4.56
CA SER A 88 24.92 -5.55 5.02
C SER A 88 25.16 -6.45 6.25
N ARG A 89 24.12 -6.70 7.05
CA ARG A 89 24.20 -7.61 8.19
C ARG A 89 24.21 -9.05 7.72
N LYS A 90 25.37 -9.72 7.82
CA LYS A 90 25.43 -11.19 7.81
C LYS A 90 24.52 -11.72 8.92
N VAL A 91 23.40 -12.32 8.54
CA VAL A 91 22.54 -13.08 9.47
C VAL A 91 23.40 -14.22 10.01
N ILE A 92 23.89 -14.09 11.24
CA ILE A 92 24.55 -15.18 11.94
C ILE A 92 23.45 -16.18 12.23
N LYS A 93 23.38 -17.27 11.44
CA LYS A 93 22.64 -18.46 11.84
C LYS A 93 23.31 -18.98 13.11
N ILE A 94 22.68 -18.71 14.24
CA ILE A 94 23.04 -19.38 15.49
C ILE A 94 22.43 -20.76 15.36
N ASP A 95 23.22 -21.71 14.85
CA ASP A 95 22.84 -23.12 14.92
C ASP A 95 22.82 -23.49 16.39
N CYS A 96 21.61 -23.69 16.91
CA CYS A 96 21.37 -24.15 18.25
C CYS A 96 22.06 -25.52 18.38
N VAL A 97 23.19 -25.56 19.08
CA VAL A 97 23.92 -26.78 19.39
C VAL A 97 22.95 -27.71 20.12
N ARG A 98 22.52 -28.78 19.44
CA ARG A 98 21.83 -29.91 20.07
C ARG A 98 22.82 -30.54 21.05
N LYS A 99 22.54 -30.43 22.35
CA LYS A 99 23.10 -31.33 23.35
C LYS A 99 22.21 -32.56 23.47
#